data_AF-A0A849QJH5-F1
#
_entry.id   AF-A0A849QJH5-F1
#
_cell.length_a   1.000
_cell.length_b   1.000
_cell.length_c   1.000
_cell.angle_alpha   90.00
_cell.angle_beta   90.00
_cell.angle_gamma   90.00
#
_symmetry.space_group_name_H-M   'P 1'
#
loop_
_entity.id
_entity.type
_entity.pdbx_description
1 polymer ?
#
loop_
_entity_poly.entity_id
_entity_poly.type
_entity_poly.pdbx_seq_one_letter_code
_entity_poly.pdbx_strand_id
1 'polypeptide(L)'
;VENNARFNGSSYVNMIVDNIEELISFIPLWKFIKIKTAACSFPELTERIEPVLYDGKKLNSVFPFSCDRLPLSGDFAIILLAENMDEIFNMEESLKEMGVKRN
;
A
#
# COMPACT_ATOMS: atom_id res chain seq x y z
N VAL A 1 -12.68 6.00 -28.84
CA VAL A 1 -13.07 5.48 -27.51
C VAL A 1 -12.56 4.06 -27.43
N GLU A 2 -11.41 3.84 -26.77
CA GLU A 2 -10.84 2.50 -26.60
C GLU A 2 -11.47 1.83 -25.38
N ASN A 3 -12.08 0.68 -25.61
CA ASN A 3 -12.77 -0.11 -24.60
C ASN A 3 -11.74 -0.85 -23.73
N ASN A 4 -11.32 -0.24 -22.62
CA ASN A 4 -10.42 -0.82 -21.61
C ASN A 4 -11.17 -1.71 -20.60
N ALA A 5 -12.08 -2.57 -21.07
CA ALA A 5 -12.76 -3.59 -20.25
C ALA A 5 -11.83 -4.78 -19.91
N ARG A 6 -10.64 -4.49 -19.38
CA ARG A 6 -9.74 -5.45 -18.76
C ARG A 6 -9.55 -5.05 -17.31
N PHE A 7 -9.69 -6.01 -16.41
CA PHE A 7 -9.32 -5.89 -15.01
C PHE A 7 -7.82 -5.52 -14.96
N ASN A 8 -7.53 -4.23 -14.80
CA ASN A 8 -6.16 -3.70 -14.83
C ASN A 8 -5.66 -3.49 -13.40
N GLY A 9 -4.36 -3.20 -13.23
CA GLY A 9 -3.77 -3.02 -11.90
C GLY A 9 -4.48 -1.94 -11.06
N SER A 10 -5.03 -0.91 -11.71
CA SER A 10 -5.88 0.11 -11.07
C SER A 10 -7.27 -0.39 -10.67
N SER A 11 -7.91 -1.27 -11.45
CA SER A 11 -9.19 -1.89 -11.08
C SER A 11 -9.07 -2.73 -9.81
N TYR A 12 -7.95 -3.46 -9.64
CA TYR A 12 -7.71 -4.24 -8.43
C TYR A 12 -7.47 -3.35 -7.21
N VAL A 13 -6.72 -2.26 -7.37
CA VAL A 13 -6.49 -1.28 -6.30
C VAL A 13 -7.80 -0.62 -5.86
N ASN A 14 -8.65 -0.18 -6.81
CA ASN A 14 -9.96 0.39 -6.47
C ASN A 14 -10.79 -0.61 -5.67
N MET A 15 -10.89 -1.87 -6.11
CA MET A 15 -11.63 -2.90 -5.38
C MET A 15 -11.09 -3.13 -3.95
N ILE A 16 -9.78 -3.05 -3.73
CA ILE A 16 -9.20 -3.13 -2.38
C ILE A 16 -9.66 -1.93 -1.55
N VAL A 17 -9.57 -0.71 -2.10
CA VAL A 17 -9.97 0.52 -1.41
C VAL A 17 -11.47 0.48 -1.09
N ASP A 18 -12.35 0.14 -2.04
CA ASP A 18 -13.79 -0.01 -1.83
C ASP A 18 -14.09 -0.96 -0.65
N ASN A 19 -13.45 -2.14 -0.63
CA ASN A 19 -13.62 -3.11 0.48
C ASN A 19 -13.13 -2.56 1.82
N ILE A 20 -12.08 -1.73 1.83
CA ILE A 20 -11.59 -1.08 3.05
C ILE A 20 -12.57 0.00 3.51
N GLU A 21 -13.11 0.80 2.59
CA GLU A 21 -14.10 1.85 2.90
C GLU A 21 -15.38 1.25 3.51
N GLU A 22 -15.79 0.05 3.09
CA GLU A 22 -16.90 -0.68 3.71
C GLU A 22 -16.65 -1.02 5.20
N LEU A 23 -15.38 -1.13 5.62
CA LEU A 23 -15.00 -1.48 6.99
C LEU A 23 -14.76 -0.27 7.88
N ILE A 24 -14.14 0.79 7.35
CA ILE A 24 -13.65 1.92 8.16
C ILE A 24 -14.30 3.26 7.86
N SER A 25 -15.24 3.33 6.90
CA SER A 25 -15.79 4.56 6.30
C SER A 25 -14.91 5.15 5.19
N PHE A 26 -15.44 6.20 4.55
CA PHE A 26 -14.83 6.89 3.40
C PHE A 26 -13.36 7.28 3.63
N ILE A 27 -12.51 6.98 2.65
CA ILE A 27 -11.10 7.33 2.61
C ILE A 27 -10.90 8.55 1.72
N PRO A 28 -10.58 9.73 2.28
CA PRO A 28 -10.52 10.99 1.52
C PRO A 28 -9.47 10.99 0.41
N LEU A 29 -8.35 10.32 0.64
CA LEU A 29 -7.24 10.28 -0.29
C LEU A 29 -6.51 8.94 -0.19
N TRP A 30 -6.11 8.40 -1.33
CA TRP A 30 -5.25 7.24 -1.39
C TRP A 30 -4.29 7.30 -2.58
N LYS A 31 -3.18 6.57 -2.45
CA LYS A 31 -2.14 6.48 -3.48
C LYS A 31 -1.59 5.07 -3.56
N PHE A 32 -1.55 4.48 -4.75
CA PHE A 32 -0.90 3.19 -4.96
C PHE A 32 0.51 3.36 -5.51
N ILE A 33 1.45 2.54 -5.01
CA ILE A 33 2.86 2.62 -5.41
C ILE A 33 3.44 1.20 -5.48
N LYS A 34 4.21 0.92 -6.53
CA LYS A 34 5.10 -0.25 -6.55
C LYS A 34 6.41 0.12 -5.86
N ILE A 35 6.79 -0.67 -4.89
CA ILE A 35 7.90 -0.36 -4.00
C ILE A 35 8.79 -1.59 -3.79
N LYS A 36 9.99 -1.36 -3.26
CA LYS A 36 10.98 -2.40 -3.07
C LYS A 36 11.62 -2.31 -1.69
N THR A 37 11.93 -3.48 -1.14
CA THR A 37 12.79 -3.62 0.04
C THR A 37 13.80 -4.74 -0.19
N ALA A 38 14.62 -5.08 0.82
CA ALA A 38 15.40 -6.31 0.78
C ALA A 38 14.46 -7.52 0.72
N ALA A 39 14.84 -8.58 0.01
CA ALA A 39 14.03 -9.80 -0.04
C ALA A 39 13.77 -10.32 1.38
N CYS A 40 12.50 -10.50 1.73
CA CYS A 40 12.07 -10.95 3.04
C CYS A 40 10.72 -11.67 2.96
N SER A 41 10.34 -12.35 4.03
CA SER A 41 8.98 -12.89 4.15
C SER A 41 7.96 -11.79 4.41
N PHE A 42 6.68 -12.08 4.17
CA PHE A 42 5.60 -11.15 4.49
C PHE A 42 5.52 -10.80 5.99
N PRO A 43 5.65 -11.76 6.94
CA PRO A 43 5.71 -11.44 8.37
C PRO A 43 6.83 -10.47 8.74
N GLU A 44 8.04 -10.65 8.18
CA GLU A 44 9.16 -9.74 8.40
C GLU A 44 8.88 -8.34 7.87
N LEU A 45 8.21 -8.23 6.72
CA LEU A 45 7.78 -6.94 6.19
C LEU A 45 6.78 -6.27 7.14
N THR A 46 5.74 -6.99 7.56
CA THR A 46 4.69 -6.45 8.44
C THR A 46 5.22 -6.03 9.80
N GLU A 47 6.19 -6.77 10.36
CA GLU A 47 6.85 -6.37 11.60
C GLU A 47 7.67 -5.09 11.40
N ARG A 48 8.38 -4.97 10.27
CA ARG A 48 9.19 -3.80 9.95
C ARG A 48 8.37 -2.52 9.76
N ILE A 49 7.21 -2.63 9.12
CA ILE A 49 6.33 -1.48 8.82
C ILE A 49 5.16 -1.33 9.79
N GLU A 50 5.14 -2.11 10.88
CA GLU A 50 4.05 -2.14 11.88
C GLU A 50 3.53 -0.75 12.28
N PRO A 51 4.38 0.28 12.55
CA PRO A 51 3.90 1.58 13.00
C PRO A 51 2.92 2.26 12.03
N VAL A 52 3.08 2.00 10.73
CA VAL A 52 2.26 2.59 9.66
C VAL A 52 1.36 1.55 8.99
N LEU A 53 1.41 0.28 9.40
CA LEU A 53 0.63 -0.79 8.79
C LEU A 53 -0.87 -0.61 9.05
N TYR A 54 -1.68 -0.86 8.03
CA TYR A 54 -3.12 -0.90 8.17
C TYR A 54 -3.55 -2.02 9.13
N ASP A 55 -4.32 -1.66 10.15
CA ASP A 55 -4.75 -2.54 11.25
C ASP A 55 -6.26 -2.86 11.21
N GLY A 56 -6.94 -2.50 10.12
CA GLY A 56 -8.39 -2.66 10.00
C GLY A 56 -9.20 -1.47 10.50
N LYS A 57 -8.57 -0.41 11.04
CA LYS A 57 -9.26 0.77 11.61
C LYS A 57 -8.60 2.10 11.30
N LYS A 58 -7.27 2.14 11.17
CA LYS A 58 -6.51 3.37 10.91
C LYS A 58 -6.78 3.91 9.51
N LEU A 59 -6.99 5.21 9.42
CA LEU A 59 -7.09 5.93 8.16
C LEU A 59 -5.69 6.18 7.55
N ASN A 60 -4.80 6.86 8.28
CA ASN A 60 -3.43 7.15 7.82
C ASN A 60 -2.56 5.91 7.96
N SER A 61 -2.50 5.11 6.90
CA SER A 61 -1.90 3.76 6.97
C SER A 61 -1.47 3.21 5.61
N VAL A 62 -0.68 2.15 5.68
CA VAL A 62 -0.08 1.43 4.55
C VAL A 62 -0.70 0.04 4.44
N PHE A 63 -1.29 -0.26 3.30
CA PHE A 63 -1.80 -1.59 2.97
C PHE A 63 -0.87 -2.27 1.95
N PRO A 64 -0.05 -3.26 2.35
CA PRO A 64 0.77 -4.03 1.42
C PRO A 64 -0.06 -5.06 0.64
N PHE A 65 0.21 -5.17 -0.66
CA PHE A 65 -0.42 -6.16 -1.54
C PHE A 65 0.55 -6.63 -2.64
N SER A 66 0.15 -7.67 -3.39
CA SER A 66 0.95 -8.23 -4.49
C SER A 66 2.36 -8.65 -4.04
N CYS A 67 2.45 -9.35 -2.90
CA CYS A 67 3.71 -9.71 -2.25
C CYS A 67 4.37 -11.00 -2.78
N ASP A 68 3.91 -11.58 -3.88
CA ASP A 68 4.43 -12.84 -4.44
C ASP A 68 5.94 -12.81 -4.74
N ARG A 69 6.46 -11.63 -5.07
CA ARG A 69 7.89 -11.40 -5.36
C ARG A 69 8.69 -10.90 -4.16
N LEU A 70 8.04 -10.61 -3.04
CA LEU A 70 8.69 -10.10 -1.83
C LEU A 70 9.81 -11.03 -1.33
N PRO A 71 9.64 -12.37 -1.26
CA PRO A 71 10.69 -13.26 -0.78
C PRO A 71 11.85 -13.46 -1.77
N LEU A 72 11.63 -13.16 -3.06
CA LEU A 72 12.61 -13.42 -4.12
C LEU A 72 13.42 -12.18 -4.48
N SER A 73 12.75 -11.05 -4.66
CA SER A 73 13.36 -9.81 -5.12
C SER A 73 13.06 -8.61 -4.24
N GLY A 74 12.18 -8.77 -3.24
CA GLY A 74 11.75 -7.68 -2.35
C GLY A 74 10.77 -6.72 -3.01
N ASP A 75 10.26 -7.03 -4.21
CA ASP A 75 9.29 -6.20 -4.93
C ASP A 75 7.86 -6.51 -4.46
N PHE A 76 7.09 -5.46 -4.19
CA PHE A 76 5.68 -5.54 -3.83
C PHE A 76 4.97 -4.22 -4.16
N ALA A 77 3.68 -4.12 -3.85
CA ALA A 77 2.92 -2.89 -4.00
C ALA A 77 2.28 -2.49 -2.66
N ILE A 78 2.03 -1.20 -2.51
CA ILE A 78 1.35 -0.63 -1.35
C ILE A 78 0.23 0.31 -1.80
N ILE A 79 -0.80 0.40 -0.98
CA ILE A 79 -1.79 1.48 -1.01
C ILE A 79 -1.55 2.30 0.26
N LEU A 80 -1.29 3.59 0.07
CA LEU A 80 -1.27 4.57 1.14
C LEU A 80 -2.68 5.14 1.27
N LEU A 81 -3.26 5.05 2.46
CA LEU A 81 -4.56 5.59 2.82
C LEU A 81 -4.32 6.80 3.71
N ALA A 82 -4.98 7.92 3.44
CA ALA A 82 -4.74 9.15 4.19
C ALA A 82 -5.93 10.10 4.17
N GLU A 83 -5.99 10.97 5.17
CA GLU A 83 -6.90 12.10 5.20
C GLU A 83 -6.47 13.25 4.27
N ASN A 84 -5.17 13.41 3.99
CA ASN A 84 -4.61 14.50 3.20
C ASN A 84 -3.26 14.13 2.56
N MET A 85 -2.73 15.01 1.69
CA MET A 85 -1.47 14.76 0.96
C MET A 85 -0.23 14.79 1.88
N ASP A 86 -0.23 15.59 2.95
CA ASP A 86 0.90 15.65 3.89
C ASP A 86 1.12 14.30 4.57
N GLU A 87 0.04 13.61 4.97
CA GLU A 87 0.11 12.27 5.55
C GLU A 87 0.64 11.22 4.56
N ILE A 88 0.30 11.35 3.27
CA ILE A 88 0.91 10.52 2.21
C ILE A 88 2.43 10.72 2.18
N PHE A 89 2.90 11.97 2.22
CA PHE A 89 4.34 12.26 2.22
C PHE A 89 5.03 11.74 3.49
N ASN A 90 4.44 11.95 4.67
CA ASN A 90 4.94 11.46 5.95
C ASN A 90 5.12 9.94 5.97
N MET A 91 4.16 9.19 5.41
CA MET A 91 4.25 7.74 5.29
C MET A 91 5.31 7.30 4.27
N GLU A 92 5.44 7.99 3.14
CA GLU A 92 6.51 7.70 2.17
C GLU A 92 7.89 7.90 2.78
N GLU A 93 8.08 8.94 3.58
CA GLU A 93 9.33 9.17 4.32
C GLU A 93 9.56 8.10 5.39
N SER A 94 8.55 7.76 6.19
CA SER A 94 8.63 6.71 7.22
C SER A 94 9.02 5.36 6.61
N LEU A 95 8.39 4.98 5.49
CA LEU A 95 8.72 3.75 4.77
C LEU A 95 10.18 3.74 4.28
N LYS A 96 10.66 4.89 3.79
CA LYS A 96 12.05 5.04 3.34
C LYS A 96 13.04 4.85 4.48
N GLU A 97 12.75 5.41 5.66
CA GLU A 97 13.56 5.20 6.88
C GLU A 97 13.55 3.73 7.32
N MET A 98 12.45 3.02 7.09
CA MET A 98 12.31 1.57 7.31
C MET A 98 12.96 0.72 6.19
N GLY A 99 13.68 1.31 5.23
CA GLY A 99 14.33 0.57 4.14
C GLY A 99 13.38 0.05 3.06
N VAL A 100 12.20 0.65 2.95
CA VAL A 100 11.19 0.38 1.92
C VAL A 100 11.12 1.61 1.02
N LYS A 101 11.58 1.50 -0.23
CA LYS A 101 11.72 2.66 -1.13
C LYS A 101 11.29 2.36 -2.54
N ARG A 102 10.88 3.42 -3.25
CA ARG A 102 10.53 3.33 -4.67
C ARG A 102 11.79 2.95 -5.47
N ASN A 103 11.63 2.04 -6.42
CA ASN A 103 12.67 1.75 -7.43
C ASN A 103 12.93 2.99 -8.29
#